data_AF-L8WQZ1-F1
#
_entry.id   AF-L8WQZ1-F1
#
_cell.length_a   1.000
_cell.length_b   1.000
_cell.length_c   1.000
_cell.angle_alpha   90.00
_cell.angle_beta   90.00
_cell.angle_gamma   90.00
#
_symmetry.space_group_name_H-M   'P 1'
#
loop_
_entity.id
_entity.type
_entity.pdbx_description
1 polymer ?
#
loop_
_entity_poly.entity_id
_entity_poly.type
_entity_poly.pdbx_seq_one_letter_code
_entity_poly.pdbx_strand_id
1 'polypeptide(L)'
;MRGLVIPKESRITPLLLLSEPRFEGFVVYDYKGRYGEAESNMTKWIREDGLKYQYQVESGLEQCPQYFELLFSGGNTGKLVVKVSKD
;
A
#
# COMPACT_ATOMS: atom_id res chain seq x y z
N MET A 1 0.07 19.39 16.47
CA MET A 1 -1.04 19.02 15.58
C MET A 1 -1.11 20.04 14.45
N ARG A 2 -0.80 19.66 13.21
CA ARG A 2 -1.07 20.52 12.05
C ARG A 2 -2.55 20.39 11.74
N GLY A 3 -3.31 21.46 11.92
CA GLY A 3 -4.74 21.49 11.57
C GLY A 3 -4.93 21.24 10.08
N LEU A 4 -5.96 20.48 9.74
CA LEU A 4 -6.40 20.28 8.37
C LEU A 4 -6.87 21.62 7.81
N VAL A 5 -6.16 22.16 6.82
CA VAL A 5 -6.58 23.39 6.12
C VAL A 5 -7.51 22.99 4.98
N ILE A 6 -8.81 23.27 5.13
CA ILE A 6 -9.80 23.01 4.08
C ILE A 6 -9.87 24.22 3.14
N PRO A 7 -9.58 24.06 1.83
CA PRO A 7 -9.70 25.15 0.86
C PRO A 7 -11.16 25.63 0.77
N LYS A 8 -11.35 26.95 0.76
CA LYS A 8 -12.66 27.61 0.82
C LYS A 8 -13.63 27.23 -0.32
N GLU A 9 -13.10 26.74 -1.44
CA GLU A 9 -13.85 26.37 -2.65
C GLU A 9 -14.04 24.85 -2.81
N SER A 10 -13.65 24.07 -1.80
CA SER A 10 -13.70 22.61 -1.89
C SER A 10 -15.13 22.07 -1.85
N ARG A 11 -15.54 21.34 -2.90
CA ARG A 11 -16.87 20.72 -3.01
C ARG A 11 -17.17 19.68 -1.92
N ILE A 12 -16.14 19.20 -1.22
CA ILE A 12 -16.27 18.23 -0.12
C ILE A 12 -16.50 18.88 1.26
N THR A 13 -16.45 20.22 1.36
CA THR A 13 -16.58 20.94 2.65
C THR A 13 -17.85 20.56 3.44
N PRO A 14 -19.06 20.47 2.84
CA PRO A 14 -20.25 20.05 3.57
C PRO A 14 -20.17 18.60 4.09
N LEU A 15 -19.57 17.69 3.31
CA LEU A 15 -19.37 16.30 3.72
C LEU A 15 -18.47 16.23 4.97
N LEU A 16 -17.37 16.96 4.97
CA LEU A 16 -16.41 16.96 6.08
C LEU A 16 -16.98 17.54 7.38
N LEU A 17 -17.88 18.51 7.29
CA LEU A 17 -18.50 19.15 8.44
C LEU A 17 -19.66 18.34 9.02
N LEU A 18 -20.41 17.63 8.18
CA LEU A 18 -21.59 16.87 8.61
C LEU A 18 -21.25 15.47 9.11
N SER A 19 -20.21 14.82 8.57
CA SER A 19 -19.83 13.45 8.95
C SER A 19 -18.63 13.36 9.88
N GLU A 20 -17.98 14.50 10.19
CA GLU A 20 -16.79 14.60 11.05
C GLU A 20 -15.78 13.45 10.84
N PRO A 21 -15.32 13.19 9.61
CA PRO A 21 -14.51 12.02 9.32
C PRO A 21 -13.10 12.17 9.91
N ARG A 22 -12.57 11.08 10.48
CA ARG A 22 -11.19 11.01 10.98
C ARG A 22 -10.22 10.73 9.82
N PHE A 23 -9.37 11.70 9.51
CA PHE A 23 -8.27 11.53 8.55
C PHE A 23 -6.95 11.30 9.25
N GLU A 24 -6.35 10.13 9.03
CA GLU A 24 -5.03 9.82 9.57
C GLU A 24 -4.13 9.23 8.51
N GLY A 25 -2.99 9.89 8.31
CA GLY A 25 -1.85 9.28 7.65
C GLY A 25 -1.16 8.31 8.60
N PHE A 26 -0.60 7.24 8.04
CA PHE A 26 0.15 6.24 8.78
C PHE A 26 1.49 6.01 8.06
N VAL A 27 2.57 5.93 8.83
CA VAL A 27 3.88 5.53 8.34
C VAL A 27 4.20 4.16 8.93
N VAL A 28 4.43 3.16 8.09
CA VAL A 28 4.68 1.78 8.54
C VAL A 28 5.83 1.68 9.55
N TYR A 29 6.85 2.53 9.38
CA TYR A 29 8.01 2.57 10.25
C TYR A 29 7.73 3.02 11.68
N ASP A 30 6.63 3.72 11.95
CA ASP A 30 6.23 4.08 13.31
C ASP A 30 5.77 2.86 14.13
N TYR A 31 5.49 1.73 13.44
CA TYR A 31 4.92 0.51 14.01
C TYR A 31 5.89 -0.66 13.98
N LYS A 32 7.21 -0.41 13.83
CA LYS A 32 8.26 -1.44 13.82
C LYS A 32 8.16 -2.43 14.98
N GLY A 33 7.81 -1.96 16.18
CA GLY A 33 7.64 -2.82 17.37
C GLY A 33 6.52 -3.87 17.24
N ARG A 34 5.62 -3.71 16.26
CA ARG A 34 4.50 -4.62 15.99
C ARG A 34 4.68 -5.48 14.73
N TYR A 35 5.85 -5.44 14.09
CA TYR A 35 6.09 -6.22 12.88
C TYR A 35 5.97 -7.72 13.13
N GLY A 36 6.50 -8.23 14.25
CA GLY A 36 6.39 -9.66 14.58
C GLY A 36 4.95 -10.12 14.81
N GLU A 37 4.12 -9.29 15.45
CA GLU A 37 2.67 -9.52 15.60
C GLU A 37 1.99 -9.62 14.22
N ALA A 38 2.28 -8.65 13.34
CA ALA A 38 1.72 -8.59 11.99
C ALA A 38 2.15 -9.81 11.15
N GLU A 39 3.44 -10.18 11.16
CA GLU A 39 3.95 -11.35 10.44
C GLU A 39 3.30 -12.64 10.91
N SER A 40 3.18 -12.85 12.23
CA SER A 40 2.53 -14.03 12.79
C SER A 40 1.06 -14.13 12.34
N ASN A 41 0.32 -13.03 12.42
CA ASN A 41 -1.09 -13.00 12.03
C ASN A 41 -1.28 -13.20 10.53
N MET A 42 -0.50 -12.51 9.69
CA MET A 42 -0.55 -12.68 8.23
C MET A 42 -0.19 -14.11 7.81
N THR A 43 0.84 -14.70 8.41
CA THR A 43 1.23 -16.10 8.14
C THR A 43 0.10 -17.07 8.45
N LYS A 44 -0.57 -16.86 9.59
CA LYS A 44 -1.75 -17.65 9.96
C LYS A 44 -2.86 -17.52 8.92
N TRP A 45 -3.25 -16.30 8.56
CA TRP A 45 -4.32 -16.08 7.58
C TRP A 45 -4.01 -16.63 6.20
N ILE A 46 -2.75 -16.58 5.77
CA ILE A 46 -2.32 -17.19 4.50
C ILE A 46 -2.50 -18.71 4.56
N ARG A 47 -2.09 -19.36 5.65
CA ARG A 47 -2.21 -20.83 5.83
C ARG A 47 -3.66 -21.28 5.94
N GLU A 48 -4.53 -20.44 6.47
CA GLU A 48 -5.97 -20.70 6.64
C GLU A 48 -6.80 -20.30 5.41
N ASP A 49 -6.16 -19.93 4.29
CA ASP A 49 -6.80 -19.38 3.08
C ASP A 49 -7.65 -18.11 3.30
N GLY A 50 -7.55 -17.49 4.48
CA GLY A 50 -8.23 -16.25 4.84
C GLY A 50 -7.58 -14.99 4.25
N LEU A 51 -6.31 -15.08 3.83
CA LEU A 51 -5.58 -14.00 3.16
C LEU A 51 -4.98 -14.49 1.84
N LYS A 52 -5.59 -14.06 0.72
CA LYS A 52 -5.05 -14.29 -0.63
C LYS A 52 -4.08 -13.17 -1.01
N TYR A 53 -3.02 -13.53 -1.71
CA TYR A 53 -2.04 -12.58 -2.23
C TYR A 53 -1.80 -12.83 -3.72
N GLN A 54 -1.43 -11.78 -4.44
CA GLN A 54 -1.11 -11.85 -5.86
C GLN A 54 0.18 -11.08 -6.12
N TYR A 55 1.07 -11.71 -6.87
CA TYR A 55 2.31 -11.11 -7.35
C TYR A 55 2.27 -11.02 -8.87
N GLN A 56 2.78 -9.91 -9.39
CA GLN A 56 3.22 -9.82 -10.78
C GLN A 56 4.74 -9.93 -10.78
N VAL A 57 5.25 -10.99 -11.40
CA VAL A 57 6.68 -11.33 -11.38
C VAL A 57 7.28 -11.03 -12.75
N GLU A 58 8.12 -10.02 -12.80
CA GLU A 58 8.92 -9.67 -13.97
C GLU A 58 10.35 -10.20 -13.82
N SER A 59 11.12 -10.27 -14.90
CA SER A 59 12.47 -10.87 -14.89
C SER A 59 13.52 -9.94 -15.47
N GLY A 60 14.71 -9.96 -14.87
CA GLY A 60 15.86 -9.17 -15.33
C GLY A 60 15.92 -7.81 -14.66
N LEU A 61 17.03 -7.54 -13.97
CA LEU A 61 17.25 -6.27 -13.29
C LEU A 61 17.39 -5.12 -14.29
N GLU A 62 17.93 -5.42 -15.47
CA GLU A 62 18.15 -4.47 -16.57
C GLU A 62 16.82 -3.90 -17.10
N GLN A 63 15.74 -4.68 -17.01
CA GLN A 63 14.40 -4.28 -17.46
C GLN A 63 13.60 -3.57 -16.34
N CYS A 64 14.10 -3.55 -15.09
CA CYS A 64 13.45 -2.92 -13.95
C CYS A 64 13.01 -1.46 -14.19
N PRO A 65 13.81 -0.58 -14.82
CA PRO A 65 13.38 0.79 -15.10
C PRO A 65 12.12 0.87 -15.97
N GLN A 66 11.91 -0.09 -16.87
CA GLN A 66 10.72 -0.14 -17.73
C GLN A 66 9.50 -0.63 -16.93
N TYR A 67 9.69 -1.63 -16.07
CA TYR A 67 8.60 -2.12 -15.20
C TYR A 67 8.15 -1.09 -14.16
N PHE A 68 9.01 -0.14 -13.80
CA PHE A 68 8.68 0.92 -12.84
C PHE A 68 7.50 1.79 -13.30
N GLU A 69 7.33 1.98 -14.61
CA GLU A 69 6.20 2.73 -15.16
C GLU A 69 4.84 2.09 -14.80
N LEU A 70 4.80 0.76 -14.65
CA LEU A 70 3.59 0.01 -14.31
C LEU A 70 2.98 0.48 -12.97
N LEU A 71 3.80 0.95 -12.03
CA LEU A 71 3.36 1.47 -10.73
C LEU A 71 2.54 2.76 -10.85
N PHE A 72 2.73 3.54 -11.91
CA PHE A 72 2.08 4.83 -12.11
C PHE A 72 1.01 4.80 -13.20
N SER A 73 1.15 3.90 -14.19
CA SER A 73 0.12 3.66 -15.19
C SER A 73 -1.05 2.82 -14.66
N GLY A 74 -0.87 2.15 -13.51
CA GLY A 74 -1.82 1.19 -12.96
C GLY A 74 -1.82 -0.14 -13.71
N GLY A 75 -0.76 -0.42 -14.48
CA GLY A 75 -0.62 -1.66 -15.26
C GLY A 75 -0.23 -2.88 -14.43
N ASN A 76 0.19 -2.71 -13.16
CA ASN A 76 0.57 -3.83 -12.31
C ASN A 76 -0.65 -4.50 -11.65
N THR A 77 -0.69 -5.84 -11.67
CA THR A 77 -1.72 -6.62 -10.95
C THR A 77 -1.12 -7.21 -9.68
N GLY A 78 -1.52 -6.69 -8.53
CA GLY A 78 -0.96 -7.08 -7.23
C GLY A 78 0.44 -6.50 -7.00
N LYS A 79 1.27 -7.20 -6.23
CA LYS A 79 2.62 -6.72 -5.87
C LYS A 79 3.60 -7.01 -7.01
N LEU A 80 4.12 -5.94 -7.61
CA LEU A 80 5.16 -6.01 -8.63
C LEU A 80 6.50 -6.41 -7.99
N VAL A 81 7.11 -7.50 -8.50
CA VAL A 81 8.41 -8.00 -8.05
C VAL A 81 9.28 -8.32 -9.27
N VAL A 82 10.58 -8.06 -9.17
CA VAL A 82 11.55 -8.37 -10.22
C VAL A 82 12.45 -9.51 -9.77
N LYS A 83 12.45 -10.60 -10.54
CA LYS A 83 13.35 -11.74 -10.37
C LYS A 83 14.72 -11.41 -10.94
N VAL A 84 15.71 -11.34 -10.06
CA VAL A 84 17.09 -10.92 -10.38
C VAL A 84 18.04 -12.09 -10.69
N SER A 85 17.76 -13.28 -10.18
CA SER A 85 18.53 -14.51 -10.45
C SER A 85 17.59 -15.70 -10.57
N LYS A 86 18.02 -16.75 -11.27
CA LYS A 86 17.49 -18.09 -11.02
C LYS A 86 18.16 -18.63 -9.76
N ASP A 87 17.39 -19.30 -8.91
CA ASP A 87 17.95 -20.10 -7.82
C ASP A 87 18.90 -21.16 -8.38
#